data_AF-A0A6C2YQM3-F1
#
_entry.id   AF-A0A6C2YQM3-F1
#
_cell.length_a   1.000
_cell.length_b   1.000
_cell.length_c   1.000
_cell.angle_alpha   90.00
_cell.angle_beta   90.00
_cell.angle_gamma   90.00
#
_symmetry.space_group_name_H-M   'P 1'
#
loop_
_entity.id
_entity.type
_entity.pdbx_description
1 polymer ?
#
loop_
_entity_poly.entity_id
_entity_poly.type
_entity_poly.pdbx_seq_one_letter_code
_entity_poly.pdbx_strand_id
1 'polypeptide(L)'
;MLRSTVICLVLLRLAIGWHFFFEGLNKVRSTYTPKPFSSEIYFREAEGPLGEFFRSKIGDPDQLLLARLSLPAGGDKATEKLAQYAPEFIRAEWQAYAKAFESTFKLDAQQKELVQAKLEQGLEDYVRWLKSGKKKVERDFSNAKIDVELTTAERTQEFRDKIAKVREFVDDRNFRLGKNVEKTAIPTAKADVAKARAALQADVDAEFGKFKSGLAAVLKLGAPNVSLKLDEKNPDAELLSIVKITPSKDGSVTVDQFPGKLTALWAGYAADFKSRYQLDEAMIESVDGETSQAKLQLVRKLLDLHPYSGTPLPETVMTKKIDAYAKLVAANQPAAPELTKARSELLDELDSASKKYVDRLESLLKPSHTEAQVKAAEKSSFLEWNDWLVRWSLTIMGACLLIGFMTRISAIGCAGFLFLTYLAVPALPWLPSPPNSEGNYVFVNKNVVEMLALMVIATVPSGRWFGLDGLVVDCLRSTFGGKSKDAAATPAVKAPKKA
;
A
#
# COMPACT_ATOMS: atom_id res chain seq x y z
N MET A 1 38.15 -28.43 17.01
CA MET A 1 37.06 -28.30 16.01
C MET A 1 37.70 -28.29 14.62
N LEU A 2 37.14 -29.00 13.65
CA LEU A 2 37.63 -28.96 12.26
C LEU A 2 37.50 -27.53 11.71
N ARG A 3 38.48 -27.08 10.89
CA ARG A 3 38.47 -25.72 10.32
C ARG A 3 37.19 -25.42 9.53
N SER A 4 36.68 -26.42 8.82
CA SER A 4 35.41 -26.33 8.08
C SER A 4 34.21 -26.06 8.99
N THR A 5 34.15 -26.70 10.17
CA THR A 5 33.07 -26.48 11.15
C THR A 5 33.06 -25.04 11.66
N VAL A 6 34.25 -24.50 11.96
CA VAL A 6 34.40 -23.10 12.39
C VAL A 6 33.90 -22.14 11.32
N ILE A 7 34.29 -22.37 10.06
CA ILE A 7 33.86 -21.56 8.92
C ILE A 7 32.33 -21.63 8.75
N CYS A 8 31.74 -22.82 8.78
CA CYS A 8 30.29 -22.99 8.67
C CYS A 8 29.53 -22.26 9.79
N LEU A 9 30.01 -22.32 11.03
CA LEU A 9 29.37 -21.64 12.17
C LEU A 9 29.49 -20.12 12.10
N VAL A 10 30.62 -19.60 11.59
CA VAL A 10 30.78 -18.16 11.34
C VAL A 10 29.84 -17.70 10.22
N LEU A 11 29.76 -18.46 9.12
CA LEU A 11 28.85 -18.14 8.01
C LEU A 11 27.38 -18.21 8.45
N LEU A 12 27.00 -19.22 9.22
CA LEU A 12 25.65 -19.35 9.79
C LEU A 12 25.29 -18.13 10.66
N ARG A 13 26.21 -17.70 11.53
CA ARG A 13 26.02 -16.49 12.34
C ARG A 13 25.85 -15.25 11.48
N LEU A 14 26.69 -15.07 10.44
CA LEU A 14 26.61 -13.92 9.55
C LEU A 14 25.30 -13.92 8.75
N ALA A 15 24.86 -15.08 8.25
CA ALA A 15 23.61 -15.21 7.50
C ALA A 15 22.39 -14.86 8.36
N ILE A 16 22.30 -15.40 9.58
CA ILE A 16 21.18 -15.11 10.50
C ILE A 16 21.27 -13.66 10.99
N GLY A 17 22.46 -13.18 11.34
CA GLY A 17 22.66 -11.78 11.74
C GLY A 17 22.24 -10.80 10.65
N TRP A 18 22.56 -11.11 9.38
CA TRP A 18 22.15 -10.33 8.23
C TRP A 18 20.63 -10.30 8.08
N HIS A 19 19.98 -11.45 8.19
CA HIS A 19 18.52 -11.56 8.11
C HIS A 19 17.83 -10.67 9.16
N PHE A 20 18.19 -10.82 10.44
CA PHE A 20 17.63 -10.03 11.54
C PHE A 20 17.91 -8.52 11.40
N PHE A 21 19.14 -8.16 11.03
CA PHE A 21 19.53 -6.76 10.86
C PHE A 21 18.76 -6.08 9.72
N PHE A 22 18.69 -6.74 8.57
CA PHE A 22 18.00 -6.22 7.40
C PHE A 22 16.49 -6.10 7.65
N GLU A 23 15.90 -7.12 8.29
CA GLU A 23 14.50 -7.11 8.69
C GLU A 23 14.20 -5.97 9.68
N GLY A 24 15.06 -5.78 10.68
CA GLY A 24 14.97 -4.66 11.64
C GLY A 24 15.09 -3.30 10.96
N LEU A 25 16.09 -3.11 10.09
CA LEU A 25 16.28 -1.86 9.35
C LEU A 25 15.10 -1.53 8.45
N ASN A 26 14.52 -2.52 7.77
CA ASN A 26 13.33 -2.30 6.94
C ASN A 26 12.15 -1.82 7.79
N LYS A 27 11.96 -2.40 8.99
CA LYS A 27 10.94 -1.94 9.93
C LYS A 27 11.25 -0.53 10.45
N VAL A 28 12.50 -0.18 10.72
CA VAL A 28 12.89 1.19 11.12
C VAL A 28 12.61 2.18 9.99
N ARG A 29 13.05 1.89 8.77
CA ARG A 29 12.84 2.74 7.57
C ARG A 29 11.37 2.95 7.27
N SER A 30 10.54 1.93 7.48
CA SER A 30 9.09 2.04 7.28
C SER A 30 8.44 3.15 8.13
N THR A 31 9.06 3.54 9.25
CA THR A 31 8.59 4.66 10.10
C THR A 31 8.51 5.98 9.33
N TYR A 32 9.32 6.15 8.30
CA TYR A 32 9.35 7.35 7.46
C TYR A 32 8.54 7.18 6.17
N THR A 33 7.76 6.11 6.06
CA THR A 33 6.89 5.84 4.92
C THR A 33 5.41 5.98 5.32
N PRO A 34 4.48 6.18 4.37
CA PRO A 34 3.05 6.30 4.67
C PRO A 34 2.43 5.09 5.38
N LYS A 35 3.09 3.93 5.35
CA LYS A 35 2.63 2.69 6.01
C LYS A 35 3.71 2.17 6.96
N PRO A 36 3.83 2.74 8.17
CA PRO A 36 4.82 2.27 9.14
C PRO A 36 4.51 0.85 9.59
N PHE A 37 5.56 0.08 9.87
CA PHE A 37 5.45 -1.23 10.49
C PHE A 37 4.57 -1.16 11.75
N SER A 38 3.68 -2.14 11.90
CA SER A 38 2.97 -2.37 13.15
C SER A 38 2.83 -3.84 13.47
N SER A 39 3.04 -4.16 14.73
CA SER A 39 2.82 -5.46 15.35
C SER A 39 1.34 -5.78 15.58
N GLU A 40 0.45 -4.80 15.39
CA GLU A 40 -0.99 -4.94 15.60
C GLU A 40 -1.58 -6.16 14.90
N ILE A 41 -1.22 -6.42 13.64
CA ILE A 41 -1.71 -7.57 12.87
C ILE A 41 -1.33 -8.89 13.56
N TYR A 42 -0.10 -9.00 14.06
CA TYR A 42 0.39 -10.21 14.74
C TYR A 42 -0.33 -10.44 16.07
N PHE A 43 -0.70 -9.36 16.76
CA PHE A 43 -1.42 -9.43 18.03
C PHE A 43 -2.91 -9.71 17.84
N ARG A 44 -3.51 -9.20 16.76
CA ARG A 44 -4.92 -9.46 16.42
C ARG A 44 -5.13 -10.93 16.06
N GLU A 45 -4.19 -11.51 15.34
CA GLU A 45 -4.21 -12.91 14.91
C GLU A 45 -3.50 -13.85 15.91
N ALA A 46 -3.20 -13.39 17.12
CA ALA A 46 -2.55 -14.23 18.12
C ALA A 46 -3.53 -15.27 18.67
N GLU A 47 -3.36 -16.52 18.23
CA GLU A 47 -4.18 -17.66 18.63
C GLU A 47 -3.48 -18.61 19.63
N GLY A 48 -2.20 -18.38 19.92
CA GLY A 48 -1.43 -19.15 20.89
C GLY A 48 -1.73 -18.79 22.36
N PRO A 49 -0.99 -19.36 23.34
CA PRO A 49 -1.23 -19.15 24.76
C PRO A 49 -1.21 -17.68 25.22
N LEU A 50 -0.47 -16.82 24.51
CA LEU A 50 -0.42 -15.38 24.79
C LEU A 50 -1.50 -14.57 24.05
N GLY A 51 -2.33 -15.23 23.26
CA GLY A 51 -3.31 -14.59 22.37
C GLY A 51 -4.38 -13.80 23.09
N GLU A 52 -4.93 -14.34 24.17
CA GLU A 52 -5.93 -13.63 24.99
C GLU A 52 -5.36 -12.37 25.64
N PHE A 53 -4.12 -12.45 26.14
CA PHE A 53 -3.42 -11.31 26.70
C PHE A 53 -3.29 -10.20 25.66
N PHE A 54 -2.80 -10.50 24.45
CA PHE A 54 -2.64 -9.50 23.40
C PHE A 54 -3.99 -8.93 22.95
N ARG A 55 -4.99 -9.78 22.65
CA ARG A 55 -6.33 -9.33 22.25
C ARG A 55 -7.02 -8.48 23.31
N SER A 56 -6.79 -8.74 24.61
CA SER A 56 -7.31 -7.90 25.70
C SER A 56 -6.74 -6.47 25.69
N LYS A 57 -5.54 -6.26 25.13
CA LYS A 57 -4.87 -4.95 25.09
C LYS A 57 -5.18 -4.14 23.83
N ILE A 58 -5.49 -4.80 22.72
CA ILE A 58 -5.63 -4.16 21.39
C ILE A 58 -7.03 -4.32 20.78
N GLY A 59 -7.92 -5.03 21.47
CA GLY A 59 -9.28 -5.34 21.03
C GLY A 59 -9.34 -6.60 20.15
N ASP A 60 -10.45 -7.32 20.28
CA ASP A 60 -10.72 -8.52 19.48
C ASP A 60 -11.09 -8.11 18.04
N PRO A 61 -10.40 -8.65 17.01
CA PRO A 61 -10.63 -8.26 15.61
C PRO A 61 -12.04 -8.61 15.12
N ASP A 62 -12.64 -9.69 15.63
CA ASP A 62 -14.00 -10.08 15.26
C ASP A 62 -15.01 -9.06 15.81
N GLN A 63 -14.83 -8.62 17.06
CA GLN A 63 -15.70 -7.62 17.68
C GLN A 63 -15.60 -6.26 16.98
N LEU A 64 -14.40 -5.83 16.59
CA LEU A 64 -14.19 -4.57 15.88
C LEU A 64 -14.82 -4.61 14.48
N LEU A 65 -14.69 -5.72 13.75
CA LEU A 65 -15.35 -5.88 12.47
C LEU A 65 -16.87 -5.92 12.64
N LEU A 66 -17.38 -6.64 13.64
CA LEU A 66 -18.82 -6.63 13.94
C LEU A 66 -19.31 -5.22 14.30
N ALA A 67 -18.54 -4.42 15.03
CA ALA A 67 -18.89 -3.03 15.33
C ALA A 67 -18.98 -2.16 14.06
N ARG A 68 -18.15 -2.44 13.04
CA ARG A 68 -18.23 -1.81 11.72
C ARG A 68 -19.41 -2.30 10.88
N LEU A 69 -19.94 -3.49 11.14
CA LEU A 69 -21.05 -4.10 10.38
C LEU A 69 -22.41 -3.97 11.08
N SER A 70 -22.46 -3.53 12.34
CA SER A 70 -23.68 -3.49 13.15
C SER A 70 -24.42 -2.16 12.99
N LEU A 71 -25.66 -2.20 12.52
CA LEU A 71 -26.52 -1.03 12.46
C LEU A 71 -26.98 -0.61 13.88
N PRO A 72 -27.04 0.69 14.19
CA PRO A 72 -27.69 1.21 15.39
C PRO A 72 -29.18 0.88 15.42
N ALA A 73 -29.77 0.92 16.63
CA ALA A 73 -31.19 0.65 16.83
C ALA A 73 -32.07 1.53 15.91
N GLY A 74 -32.99 0.88 15.17
CA GLY A 74 -33.89 1.54 14.22
C GLY A 74 -33.38 1.64 12.79
N GLY A 75 -32.09 1.38 12.53
CA GLY A 75 -31.51 1.43 11.16
C GLY A 75 -32.11 0.40 10.20
N ASP A 76 -32.52 -0.75 10.71
CA ASP A 76 -33.15 -1.82 9.91
C ASP A 76 -34.47 -1.37 9.28
N LYS A 77 -35.24 -0.54 10.01
CA LYS A 77 -36.57 -0.06 9.60
C LYS A 77 -36.55 1.30 8.91
N ALA A 78 -35.42 2.01 8.96
CA ALA A 78 -35.31 3.33 8.37
C ALA A 78 -35.38 3.30 6.84
N THR A 79 -36.23 4.15 6.29
CA THR A 79 -36.38 4.42 4.85
C THR A 79 -35.90 5.82 4.46
N GLU A 80 -35.66 6.70 5.44
CA GLU A 80 -35.24 8.10 5.24
C GLU A 80 -33.97 8.41 6.06
N LYS A 81 -33.10 9.28 5.53
CA LYS A 81 -31.82 9.74 6.14
C LYS A 81 -30.94 8.59 6.61
N LEU A 82 -30.54 7.71 5.70
CA LEU A 82 -29.84 6.46 6.04
C LEU A 82 -28.48 6.70 6.70
N ALA A 83 -27.80 7.81 6.38
CA ALA A 83 -26.48 8.15 6.91
C ALA A 83 -26.43 8.22 8.44
N GLN A 84 -27.54 8.60 9.09
CA GLN A 84 -27.61 8.68 10.56
C GLN A 84 -27.56 7.30 11.25
N TYR A 85 -27.80 6.23 10.49
CA TYR A 85 -27.70 4.85 10.95
C TYR A 85 -26.38 4.20 10.53
N ALA A 86 -25.44 4.94 9.96
CA ALA A 86 -24.09 4.42 9.75
C ALA A 86 -23.43 4.12 11.10
N PRO A 87 -22.73 2.98 11.24
CA PRO A 87 -22.02 2.63 12.48
C PRO A 87 -21.06 3.74 12.91
N GLU A 88 -20.94 3.97 14.23
CA GLU A 88 -20.18 5.10 14.78
C GLU A 88 -18.72 5.10 14.33
N PHE A 89 -18.08 3.93 14.35
CA PHE A 89 -16.70 3.76 13.87
C PHE A 89 -16.53 4.18 12.40
N ILE A 90 -17.47 3.80 11.53
CA ILE A 90 -17.43 4.13 10.10
C ILE A 90 -17.63 5.63 9.89
N ARG A 91 -18.59 6.23 10.61
CA ARG A 91 -18.83 7.66 10.57
C ARG A 91 -17.60 8.46 10.97
N ALA A 92 -16.98 8.10 12.10
CA ALA A 92 -15.77 8.76 12.60
C ALA A 92 -14.59 8.60 11.62
N GLU A 93 -14.38 7.39 11.09
CA GLU A 93 -13.31 7.10 10.13
C GLU A 93 -13.47 7.90 8.83
N TRP A 94 -14.67 7.92 8.26
CA TRP A 94 -14.92 8.59 6.98
C TRP A 94 -14.95 10.11 7.14
N GLN A 95 -15.44 10.62 8.27
CA GLN A 95 -15.36 12.04 8.61
C GLN A 95 -13.90 12.49 8.81
N ALA A 96 -13.08 11.69 9.51
CA ALA A 96 -11.66 11.97 9.65
C ALA A 96 -10.95 11.96 8.29
N TYR A 97 -11.32 11.04 7.40
CA TYR A 97 -10.81 11.00 6.03
C TYR A 97 -11.22 12.23 5.22
N ALA A 98 -12.50 12.62 5.25
CA ALA A 98 -12.99 13.82 4.55
C ALA A 98 -12.28 15.09 5.05
N LYS A 99 -12.08 15.22 6.36
CA LYS A 99 -11.32 16.33 6.95
C LYS A 99 -9.85 16.31 6.52
N ALA A 100 -9.21 15.14 6.50
CA ALA A 100 -7.84 15.00 6.00
C ALA A 100 -7.78 15.40 4.52
N PHE A 101 -8.76 15.02 3.72
CA PHE A 101 -8.88 15.37 2.31
C PHE A 101 -8.97 16.87 2.09
N GLU A 102 -9.85 17.56 2.83
CA GLU A 102 -9.95 19.03 2.79
C GLU A 102 -8.66 19.74 3.21
N SER A 103 -7.87 19.15 4.11
CA SER A 103 -6.58 19.73 4.52
C SER A 103 -5.43 19.42 3.55
N THR A 104 -5.54 18.31 2.82
CA THR A 104 -4.52 17.81 1.90
C THR A 104 -4.60 18.55 0.56
N PHE A 105 -5.82 18.80 0.08
CA PHE A 105 -6.09 19.42 -1.21
C PHE A 105 -6.59 20.85 -1.02
N LYS A 106 -6.13 21.79 -1.86
CA LYS A 106 -6.56 23.19 -1.82
C LYS A 106 -7.96 23.33 -2.45
N LEU A 107 -9.00 22.95 -1.71
CA LEU A 107 -10.38 22.97 -2.19
C LEU A 107 -11.01 24.37 -2.08
N ASP A 108 -11.77 24.74 -3.11
CA ASP A 108 -12.64 25.92 -3.07
C ASP A 108 -13.91 25.67 -2.22
N ALA A 109 -14.75 26.70 -2.04
CA ALA A 109 -15.95 26.61 -1.22
C ALA A 109 -16.98 25.60 -1.76
N GLN A 110 -17.14 25.53 -3.09
CA GLN A 110 -18.09 24.63 -3.74
C GLN A 110 -17.61 23.18 -3.63
N GLN A 111 -16.31 22.94 -3.80
CA GLN A 111 -15.70 21.62 -3.63
C GLN A 111 -15.82 21.13 -2.18
N LYS A 112 -15.67 22.00 -1.18
CA LYS A 112 -15.88 21.62 0.23
C LYS A 112 -17.32 21.21 0.51
N GLU A 113 -18.29 21.93 -0.04
CA GLU A 113 -19.71 21.53 0.06
C GLU A 113 -19.96 20.16 -0.60
N LEU A 114 -19.37 19.94 -1.79
CA LEU A 114 -19.43 18.65 -2.47
C LEU A 114 -18.77 17.52 -1.68
N VAL A 115 -17.65 17.76 -0.98
CA VAL A 115 -17.02 16.77 -0.11
C VAL A 115 -17.97 16.34 1.01
N GLN A 116 -18.65 17.29 1.65
CA GLN A 116 -19.61 16.97 2.71
C GLN A 116 -20.84 16.23 2.16
N ALA A 117 -21.36 16.65 1.00
CA ALA A 117 -22.45 15.93 0.33
C ALA A 117 -22.04 14.49 -0.05
N LYS A 118 -20.78 14.28 -0.49
CA LYS A 118 -20.23 12.96 -0.80
C LYS A 118 -20.00 12.10 0.43
N LEU A 119 -19.63 12.71 1.57
CA LEU A 119 -19.56 12.01 2.85
C LEU A 119 -20.94 11.48 3.25
N GLU A 120 -21.97 12.33 3.20
CA GLU A 120 -23.33 11.90 3.53
C GLU A 120 -23.82 10.81 2.57
N GLN A 121 -23.67 11.02 1.26
CA GLN A 121 -24.02 10.03 0.23
C GLN A 121 -23.30 8.70 0.47
N GLY A 122 -21.99 8.74 0.75
CA GLY A 122 -21.21 7.54 1.01
C GLY A 122 -21.71 6.76 2.23
N LEU A 123 -22.04 7.47 3.32
CA LEU A 123 -22.58 6.84 4.54
C LEU A 123 -23.97 6.23 4.28
N GLU A 124 -24.81 6.88 3.47
CA GLU A 124 -26.08 6.28 3.04
C GLU A 124 -25.87 5.01 2.23
N ASP A 125 -24.98 5.05 1.24
CA ASP A 125 -24.68 3.91 0.38
C ASP A 125 -24.09 2.75 1.18
N TYR A 126 -23.26 3.04 2.18
CA TYR A 126 -22.74 2.04 3.12
C TYR A 126 -23.86 1.36 3.91
N VAL A 127 -24.81 2.13 4.45
CA VAL A 127 -25.97 1.58 5.17
C VAL A 127 -26.87 0.77 4.24
N ARG A 128 -27.09 1.21 3.00
CA ARG A 128 -27.81 0.42 1.98
C ARG A 128 -27.09 -0.89 1.70
N TRP A 129 -25.77 -0.86 1.56
CA TRP A 129 -24.96 -2.05 1.35
C TRP A 129 -25.02 -3.02 2.54
N LEU A 130 -25.02 -2.53 3.79
CA LEU A 130 -25.19 -3.38 4.97
C LEU A 130 -26.55 -4.09 4.97
N LYS A 131 -27.62 -3.39 4.57
CA LYS A 131 -28.99 -3.93 4.58
C LYS A 131 -29.24 -4.94 3.45
N SER A 132 -28.82 -4.60 2.23
CA SER A 132 -29.23 -5.33 1.02
C SER A 132 -28.12 -5.57 0.00
N GLY A 133 -26.86 -5.26 0.34
CA GLY A 133 -25.73 -5.57 -0.52
C GLY A 133 -25.65 -7.08 -0.75
N LYS A 134 -25.55 -7.51 -2.01
CA LYS A 134 -25.50 -8.94 -2.35
C LYS A 134 -24.12 -9.30 -2.88
N LYS A 135 -23.63 -10.47 -2.51
CA LYS A 135 -22.38 -11.04 -3.02
C LYS A 135 -22.54 -12.52 -3.29
N LYS A 136 -22.04 -12.97 -4.44
CA LYS A 136 -21.92 -14.40 -4.75
C LYS A 136 -20.81 -15.00 -3.89
N VAL A 137 -21.17 -16.02 -3.13
CA VAL A 137 -20.26 -16.78 -2.28
C VAL A 137 -20.28 -18.22 -2.74
N GLU A 138 -19.11 -18.72 -3.16
CA GLU A 138 -18.94 -20.11 -3.55
C GLU A 138 -19.15 -21.02 -2.33
N ARG A 139 -20.02 -22.04 -2.48
CA ARG A 139 -20.26 -23.06 -1.46
C ARG A 139 -20.07 -24.45 -2.03
N ASP A 140 -19.47 -25.31 -1.22
CA ASP A 140 -19.33 -26.73 -1.52
C ASP A 140 -20.62 -27.48 -1.15
N PHE A 141 -21.31 -28.01 -2.16
CA PHE A 141 -22.49 -28.87 -2.01
C PHE A 141 -22.18 -30.26 -2.51
N SER A 142 -21.85 -31.17 -1.59
CA SER A 142 -21.51 -32.59 -1.83
C SER A 142 -20.45 -32.82 -2.93
N ASN A 143 -20.82 -32.71 -4.21
CA ASN A 143 -19.97 -32.95 -5.37
C ASN A 143 -19.89 -31.74 -6.34
N ALA A 144 -20.44 -30.58 -6.00
CA ALA A 144 -20.41 -29.39 -6.84
C ALA A 144 -20.16 -28.11 -6.04
N LYS A 145 -19.44 -27.18 -6.65
CA LYS A 145 -19.29 -25.80 -6.17
C LYS A 145 -20.40 -24.95 -6.76
N ILE A 146 -21.24 -24.38 -5.91
CA ILE A 146 -22.37 -23.56 -6.32
C ILE A 146 -22.20 -22.16 -5.74
N ASP A 147 -22.31 -21.16 -6.60
CA ASP A 147 -22.36 -19.77 -6.17
C ASP A 147 -23.73 -19.46 -5.58
N VAL A 148 -23.77 -19.17 -4.29
CA VAL A 148 -24.97 -18.72 -3.60
C VAL A 148 -24.88 -17.22 -3.40
N GLU A 149 -25.90 -16.50 -3.85
CA GLU A 149 -26.01 -15.07 -3.61
C GLU A 149 -26.54 -14.82 -2.20
N LEU A 150 -25.74 -14.16 -1.36
CA LEU A 150 -26.09 -13.85 0.02
C LEU A 150 -26.03 -12.35 0.25
N THR A 151 -26.91 -11.86 1.11
CA THR A 151 -26.88 -10.48 1.56
C THR A 151 -25.74 -10.24 2.56
N THR A 152 -25.29 -9.00 2.69
CA THR A 152 -24.32 -8.59 3.71
C THR A 152 -24.85 -8.85 5.12
N ALA A 153 -26.15 -8.64 5.35
CA ALA A 153 -26.81 -8.94 6.62
C ALA A 153 -26.73 -10.45 6.95
N GLU A 154 -27.08 -11.33 6.01
CA GLU A 154 -26.96 -12.79 6.19
C GLU A 154 -25.51 -13.22 6.45
N ARG A 155 -24.56 -12.70 5.67
CA ARG A 155 -23.13 -13.00 5.85
C ARG A 155 -22.59 -12.53 7.19
N THR A 156 -23.07 -11.39 7.68
CA THR A 156 -22.73 -10.86 9.01
C THR A 156 -23.31 -11.75 10.10
N GLN A 157 -24.54 -12.24 9.94
CA GLN A 157 -25.13 -13.19 10.88
C GLN A 157 -24.37 -14.53 10.89
N GLU A 158 -24.05 -15.09 9.71
CA GLU A 158 -23.23 -16.30 9.62
C GLU A 158 -21.87 -16.15 10.29
N PHE A 159 -21.27 -14.96 10.20
CA PHE A 159 -20.03 -14.66 10.89
C PHE A 159 -20.21 -14.66 12.42
N ARG A 160 -21.29 -14.07 12.95
CA ARG A 160 -21.63 -14.14 14.39
C ARG A 160 -21.84 -15.59 14.84
N ASP A 161 -22.55 -16.38 14.05
CA ASP A 161 -22.85 -17.77 14.37
C ASP A 161 -21.57 -18.62 14.39
N LYS A 162 -20.65 -18.39 13.45
CA LYS A 162 -19.33 -19.04 13.44
C LYS A 162 -18.50 -18.68 14.67
N ILE A 163 -18.49 -17.41 15.09
CA ILE A 163 -17.81 -16.97 16.32
C ILE A 163 -18.43 -17.65 17.55
N ALA A 164 -19.76 -17.67 17.64
CA ALA A 164 -20.47 -18.31 18.75
C ALA A 164 -20.15 -19.82 18.83
N LYS A 165 -20.10 -20.49 17.67
CA LYS A 165 -19.73 -21.90 17.58
C LYS A 165 -18.29 -22.18 18.04
N VAL A 166 -17.34 -21.30 17.71
CA VAL A 166 -15.97 -21.41 18.23
C VAL A 166 -15.95 -21.27 19.75
N ARG A 167 -16.71 -20.32 20.32
CA ARG A 167 -16.80 -20.14 21.78
C ARG A 167 -17.39 -21.36 22.46
N GLU A 168 -18.49 -21.89 21.93
CA GLU A 168 -19.12 -23.12 22.44
C GLU A 168 -18.13 -24.29 22.46
N PHE A 169 -17.39 -24.52 21.37
CA PHE A 169 -16.38 -25.59 21.35
C PHE A 169 -15.22 -25.37 22.33
N VAL A 170 -14.85 -24.11 22.60
CA VAL A 170 -13.79 -23.79 23.56
C VAL A 170 -14.28 -23.95 25.00
N ASP A 171 -15.53 -23.59 25.29
CA ASP A 171 -16.13 -23.70 26.62
C ASP A 171 -16.44 -25.17 27.00
N ASP A 172 -16.91 -25.98 26.04
CA ASP A 172 -17.16 -27.42 26.26
C ASP A 172 -15.86 -28.21 26.55
N ARG A 173 -14.71 -27.65 26.16
CA ARG A 173 -13.37 -28.15 26.48
C ARG A 173 -13.07 -28.18 27.99
N ASN A 174 -13.80 -27.42 28.80
CA ASN A 174 -13.71 -27.51 30.27
C ASN A 174 -14.49 -28.69 30.86
N PHE A 175 -15.32 -29.41 30.08
CA PHE A 175 -16.15 -30.50 30.60
C PHE A 175 -15.86 -31.88 29.99
N ARG A 176 -15.28 -32.02 28.78
CA ARG A 176 -15.10 -33.36 28.16
C ARG A 176 -13.74 -33.57 27.49
N LEU A 177 -12.84 -34.27 28.19
CA LEU A 177 -11.80 -35.10 27.56
C LEU A 177 -12.50 -36.29 26.87
N GLY A 178 -12.99 -36.12 25.64
CA GLY A 178 -13.74 -37.19 24.96
C GLY A 178 -13.83 -37.11 23.44
N LYS A 179 -13.16 -38.07 22.76
CA LYS A 179 -13.27 -38.46 21.34
C LYS A 179 -12.50 -37.63 20.30
N ASN A 180 -11.70 -38.36 19.51
CA ASN A 180 -10.77 -37.85 18.49
C ASN A 180 -11.40 -37.03 17.33
N VAL A 181 -12.73 -36.95 17.21
CA VAL A 181 -13.45 -36.20 16.16
C VAL A 181 -13.51 -34.69 16.49
N GLU A 182 -13.34 -34.30 17.76
CA GLU A 182 -13.37 -32.90 18.20
C GLU A 182 -12.02 -32.17 18.01
N LYS A 183 -10.92 -32.92 17.83
CA LYS A 183 -9.57 -32.35 17.69
C LYS A 183 -9.39 -31.50 16.42
N THR A 184 -10.12 -31.81 15.34
CA THR A 184 -10.10 -31.04 14.08
C THR A 184 -11.24 -30.03 13.97
N ALA A 185 -12.27 -30.11 14.81
CA ALA A 185 -13.45 -29.25 14.74
C ALA A 185 -13.17 -27.79 15.14
N ILE A 186 -12.49 -27.55 16.27
CA ILE A 186 -12.10 -26.20 16.71
C ILE A 186 -11.20 -25.49 15.67
N PRO A 187 -10.14 -26.15 15.14
CA PRO A 187 -9.29 -25.59 14.08
C PRO A 187 -10.06 -25.15 12.84
N THR A 188 -10.92 -26.05 12.35
CA THR A 188 -11.73 -25.78 11.15
C THR A 188 -12.69 -24.63 11.42
N ALA A 189 -13.35 -24.61 12.57
CA ALA A 189 -14.25 -23.53 12.95
C ALA A 189 -13.52 -22.18 13.06
N LYS A 190 -12.31 -22.15 13.63
CA LYS A 190 -11.48 -20.93 13.69
C LYS A 190 -11.03 -20.48 12.30
N ALA A 191 -10.59 -21.40 11.45
CA ALA A 191 -10.24 -21.09 10.07
C ALA A 191 -11.44 -20.53 9.29
N ASP A 192 -12.65 -21.06 9.52
CA ASP A 192 -13.88 -20.56 8.92
C ASP A 192 -14.25 -19.15 9.40
N VAL A 193 -14.00 -18.83 10.68
CA VAL A 193 -14.12 -17.47 11.24
C VAL A 193 -13.12 -16.53 10.57
N ALA A 194 -11.83 -16.91 10.51
CA ALA A 194 -10.80 -16.09 9.89
C ALA A 194 -11.08 -15.82 8.40
N LYS A 195 -11.53 -16.83 7.65
CA LYS A 195 -11.94 -16.69 6.25
C LYS A 195 -13.14 -15.76 6.09
N ALA A 196 -14.16 -15.89 6.95
CA ALA A 196 -15.33 -15.02 6.94
C ALA A 196 -14.97 -13.57 7.29
N ARG A 197 -14.12 -13.37 8.32
CA ARG A 197 -13.58 -12.07 8.72
C ARG A 197 -12.86 -11.39 7.56
N ALA A 198 -11.90 -12.08 6.94
CA ALA A 198 -11.14 -11.53 5.82
C ALA A 198 -12.03 -11.14 4.64
N ALA A 199 -13.02 -11.97 4.32
CA ALA A 199 -13.96 -11.70 3.24
C ALA A 199 -14.87 -10.48 3.52
N LEU A 200 -15.36 -10.34 4.75
CA LEU A 200 -16.18 -9.20 5.16
C LEU A 200 -15.36 -7.91 5.30
N GLN A 201 -14.15 -7.99 5.84
CA GLN A 201 -13.22 -6.85 5.92
C GLN A 201 -12.90 -6.33 4.52
N ALA A 202 -12.60 -7.21 3.57
CA ALA A 202 -12.36 -6.80 2.18
C ALA A 202 -13.55 -6.08 1.55
N ASP A 203 -14.78 -6.44 1.91
CA ASP A 203 -15.96 -5.73 1.43
C ASP A 203 -16.13 -4.35 2.08
N VAL A 204 -15.87 -4.24 3.38
CA VAL A 204 -15.83 -2.93 4.08
C VAL A 204 -14.79 -2.02 3.43
N ASP A 205 -13.58 -2.54 3.16
CA ASP A 205 -12.51 -1.81 2.50
C ASP A 205 -12.89 -1.40 1.07
N ALA A 206 -13.64 -2.25 0.35
CA ALA A 206 -14.14 -1.93 -0.98
C ALA A 206 -15.17 -0.80 -0.96
N GLU A 207 -16.11 -0.78 -0.01
CA GLU A 207 -17.04 0.34 0.16
C GLU A 207 -16.31 1.63 0.50
N PHE A 208 -15.28 1.56 1.36
CA PHE A 208 -14.45 2.74 1.63
C PHE A 208 -13.68 3.19 0.39
N GLY A 209 -13.19 2.26 -0.44
CA GLY A 209 -12.56 2.56 -1.74
C GLY A 209 -13.49 3.29 -2.71
N LYS A 210 -14.78 2.93 -2.75
CA LYS A 210 -15.79 3.66 -3.52
C LYS A 210 -15.97 5.09 -3.02
N PHE A 211 -16.07 5.27 -1.70
CA PHE A 211 -16.15 6.59 -1.09
C PHE A 211 -14.93 7.46 -1.44
N LYS A 212 -13.72 6.92 -1.29
CA LYS A 212 -12.48 7.62 -1.69
C LYS A 212 -12.48 8.02 -3.16
N SER A 213 -12.91 7.12 -4.04
CA SER A 213 -13.02 7.40 -5.48
C SER A 213 -14.05 8.50 -5.77
N GLY A 214 -15.15 8.52 -5.02
CA GLY A 214 -16.15 9.58 -5.06
C GLY A 214 -15.58 10.95 -4.66
N LEU A 215 -14.73 11.00 -3.63
CA LEU A 215 -14.02 12.23 -3.25
C LEU A 215 -12.96 12.63 -4.27
N ALA A 216 -12.19 11.69 -4.81
CA ALA A 216 -11.22 11.96 -5.86
C ALA A 216 -11.88 12.60 -7.11
N ALA A 217 -13.12 12.23 -7.43
CA ALA A 217 -13.88 12.85 -8.51
C ALA A 217 -14.20 14.34 -8.25
N VAL A 218 -14.30 14.78 -6.99
CA VAL A 218 -14.51 16.20 -6.64
C VAL A 218 -13.31 17.05 -7.06
N LEU A 219 -12.09 16.50 -7.03
CA LEU A 219 -10.90 17.20 -7.51
C LEU A 219 -11.03 17.52 -9.01
N LYS A 220 -11.61 16.60 -9.79
CA LYS A 220 -11.78 16.78 -11.24
C LYS A 220 -12.80 17.85 -11.60
N LEU A 221 -13.83 18.07 -10.77
CA LEU A 221 -14.91 19.02 -11.07
C LEU A 221 -14.46 20.48 -11.09
N GLY A 222 -13.34 20.81 -10.44
CA GLY A 222 -12.76 22.16 -10.46
C GLY A 222 -11.81 22.43 -11.64
N ALA A 223 -11.65 21.47 -12.56
CA ALA A 223 -10.72 21.59 -13.68
C ALA A 223 -11.13 22.70 -14.65
N PRO A 224 -10.18 23.56 -15.09
CA PRO A 224 -10.47 24.57 -16.09
C PRO A 224 -10.89 23.90 -17.39
N ASN A 225 -11.90 24.47 -18.05
CA ASN A 225 -12.41 23.95 -19.30
C ASN A 225 -11.35 24.08 -20.40
N VAL A 226 -10.95 22.96 -20.99
CA VAL A 226 -9.95 22.90 -22.07
C VAL A 226 -10.61 23.03 -23.46
N SER A 227 -11.94 23.00 -23.53
CA SER A 227 -12.70 23.14 -24.78
C SER A 227 -12.54 24.55 -25.36
N LEU A 228 -12.36 24.64 -26.67
CA LEU A 228 -12.08 25.91 -27.33
C LEU A 228 -13.34 26.78 -27.42
N LYS A 229 -13.33 27.93 -26.75
CA LYS A 229 -14.37 28.97 -26.92
C LYS A 229 -13.91 30.02 -27.91
N LEU A 230 -14.55 30.09 -29.08
CA LEU A 230 -14.27 31.09 -30.11
C LEU A 230 -14.89 32.46 -29.76
N ASP A 231 -14.33 33.54 -30.31
CA ASP A 231 -14.91 34.89 -30.25
C ASP A 231 -16.29 34.92 -30.91
N GLU A 232 -17.26 35.53 -30.24
CA GLU A 232 -18.64 35.70 -30.74
C GLU A 232 -18.68 36.58 -31.99
N LYS A 233 -17.76 37.54 -32.14
CA LYS A 233 -17.77 38.49 -33.25
C LYS A 233 -17.17 37.92 -34.54
N ASN A 234 -16.07 37.16 -34.43
CA ASN A 234 -15.33 36.63 -35.58
C ASN A 234 -14.85 35.18 -35.37
N PRO A 235 -15.76 34.21 -35.17
CA PRO A 235 -15.39 32.84 -34.82
C PRO A 235 -14.57 32.14 -35.91
N ASP A 236 -14.86 32.40 -37.19
CA ASP A 236 -14.20 31.71 -38.30
C ASP A 236 -12.76 32.18 -38.52
N ALA A 237 -12.52 33.49 -38.44
CA ALA A 237 -11.19 34.05 -38.58
C ALA A 237 -10.26 33.55 -37.46
N GLU A 238 -10.80 33.45 -36.24
CA GLU A 238 -10.06 32.90 -35.12
C GLU A 238 -9.80 31.40 -35.28
N LEU A 239 -10.80 30.59 -35.67
CA LEU A 239 -10.60 29.16 -35.91
C LEU A 239 -9.54 28.92 -36.98
N LEU A 240 -9.57 29.67 -38.09
CA LEU A 240 -8.55 29.59 -39.13
C LEU A 240 -7.14 29.91 -38.61
N SER A 241 -7.00 30.92 -37.74
CA SER A 241 -5.71 31.25 -37.11
C SER A 241 -5.17 30.13 -36.23
N ILE A 242 -6.05 29.26 -35.72
CA ILE A 242 -5.69 28.14 -34.85
C ILE A 242 -5.30 26.92 -35.68
N VAL A 243 -6.08 26.58 -36.72
CA VAL A 243 -5.84 25.35 -37.50
C VAL A 243 -4.80 25.52 -38.59
N LYS A 244 -4.62 26.74 -39.13
CA LYS A 244 -3.71 27.00 -40.25
C LYS A 244 -2.29 27.24 -39.76
N ILE A 245 -1.52 26.16 -39.62
CA ILE A 245 -0.13 26.19 -39.18
C ILE A 245 0.82 26.26 -40.38
N THR A 246 1.85 27.10 -40.28
CA THR A 246 2.92 27.18 -41.29
C THR A 246 4.01 26.14 -41.02
N PRO A 247 4.37 25.29 -41.99
CA PRO A 247 5.48 24.35 -41.85
C PRO A 247 6.82 25.09 -41.66
N SER A 248 7.76 24.48 -40.94
CA SER A 248 9.12 25.03 -40.84
C SER A 248 9.89 24.84 -42.14
N LYS A 249 10.83 25.75 -42.43
CA LYS A 249 11.63 25.73 -43.68
C LYS A 249 12.56 24.51 -43.79
N ASP A 250 12.96 23.96 -42.66
CA ASP A 250 13.82 22.77 -42.53
C ASP A 250 13.01 21.45 -42.44
N GLY A 251 11.67 21.53 -42.49
CA GLY A 251 10.79 20.38 -42.35
C GLY A 251 10.67 19.85 -40.91
N SER A 252 11.30 20.51 -39.93
CA SER A 252 11.16 20.13 -38.52
C SER A 252 9.80 20.59 -37.97
N VAL A 253 9.28 19.84 -36.99
CA VAL A 253 8.07 20.22 -36.25
C VAL A 253 8.44 20.49 -34.80
N THR A 254 8.20 21.71 -34.34
CA THR A 254 8.54 22.15 -32.99
C THR A 254 7.28 22.51 -32.20
N VAL A 255 7.41 22.57 -30.87
CA VAL A 255 6.32 22.96 -29.97
C VAL A 255 5.89 24.42 -30.20
N ASP A 256 6.78 25.27 -30.72
CA ASP A 256 6.53 26.70 -30.98
C ASP A 256 5.49 26.93 -32.08
N GLN A 257 5.26 25.93 -32.95
CA GLN A 257 4.20 25.97 -33.97
C GLN A 257 2.81 25.67 -33.39
N PHE A 258 2.71 25.34 -32.10
CA PHE A 258 1.42 25.06 -31.45
C PHE A 258 0.56 26.34 -31.36
N PRO A 259 -0.75 26.26 -31.67
CA PRO A 259 -1.59 27.45 -31.77
C PRO A 259 -1.68 28.25 -30.47
N GLY A 260 -1.46 29.56 -30.51
CA GLY A 260 -1.32 30.41 -29.32
C GLY A 260 -2.50 30.37 -28.33
N LYS A 261 -3.75 30.36 -28.83
CA LYS A 261 -4.94 30.26 -27.95
C LYS A 261 -5.01 28.91 -27.23
N LEU A 262 -4.69 27.82 -27.92
CA LEU A 262 -4.58 26.50 -27.31
C LEU A 262 -3.39 26.42 -26.35
N THR A 263 -2.28 27.12 -26.62
CA THR A 263 -1.13 27.21 -25.71
C THR A 263 -1.57 27.73 -24.35
N ALA A 264 -2.34 28.83 -24.32
CA ALA A 264 -2.83 29.41 -23.08
C ALA A 264 -3.79 28.46 -22.34
N LEU A 265 -4.72 27.81 -23.05
CA LEU A 265 -5.66 26.85 -22.45
C LEU A 265 -4.94 25.64 -21.84
N TRP A 266 -4.05 25.00 -22.60
CA TRP A 266 -3.34 23.81 -22.14
C TRP A 266 -2.31 24.16 -21.06
N ALA A 267 -1.66 25.32 -21.13
CA ALA A 267 -0.77 25.78 -20.06
C ALA A 267 -1.55 26.07 -18.77
N GLY A 268 -2.74 26.68 -18.88
CA GLY A 268 -3.63 26.90 -17.75
C GLY A 268 -4.06 25.58 -17.10
N TYR A 269 -4.47 24.60 -17.91
CA TYR A 269 -4.82 23.26 -17.43
C TYR A 269 -3.62 22.55 -16.79
N ALA A 270 -2.44 22.59 -17.40
CA ALA A 270 -1.23 21.97 -16.85
C ALA A 270 -0.82 22.58 -15.51
N ALA A 271 -0.86 23.91 -15.39
CA ALA A 271 -0.52 24.62 -14.16
C ALA A 271 -1.50 24.27 -13.03
N ASP A 272 -2.79 24.28 -13.36
CA ASP A 272 -3.85 23.88 -12.44
C ASP A 272 -3.70 22.40 -12.02
N PHE A 273 -3.47 21.48 -12.97
CA PHE A 273 -3.21 20.06 -12.72
C PHE A 273 -2.06 19.85 -11.73
N LYS A 274 -0.93 20.54 -11.93
CA LYS A 274 0.22 20.48 -11.02
C LYS A 274 -0.06 21.02 -9.62
N SER A 275 -0.93 22.02 -9.51
CA SER A 275 -1.27 22.65 -8.22
C SER A 275 -2.37 21.92 -7.45
N ARG A 276 -3.29 21.25 -8.17
CA ARG A 276 -4.43 20.53 -7.61
C ARG A 276 -4.00 19.25 -6.90
N TYR A 277 -3.05 18.53 -7.49
CA TYR A 277 -2.57 17.24 -6.99
C TYR A 277 -1.23 17.42 -6.26
N GLN A 278 -0.97 16.59 -5.24
CA GLN A 278 0.33 16.56 -4.56
C GLN A 278 1.34 15.77 -5.38
N LEU A 279 1.86 16.39 -6.45
CA LEU A 279 2.85 15.78 -7.34
C LEU A 279 4.27 16.01 -6.79
N ASP A 280 5.13 14.99 -6.93
CA ASP A 280 6.56 15.14 -6.73
C ASP A 280 7.25 15.79 -7.94
N GLU A 281 8.52 16.16 -7.79
CA GLU A 281 9.27 16.88 -8.83
C GLU A 281 9.42 16.07 -10.12
N ALA A 282 9.69 14.76 -10.02
CA ALA A 282 9.79 13.86 -11.18
C ALA A 282 8.45 13.75 -11.94
N MET A 283 7.35 13.81 -11.21
CA MET A 283 6.01 13.78 -11.78
C MET A 283 5.64 15.10 -12.46
N ILE A 284 6.06 16.23 -11.90
CA ILE A 284 5.91 17.55 -12.54
C ILE A 284 6.64 17.55 -13.89
N GLU A 285 7.86 17.01 -13.95
CA GLU A 285 8.63 16.85 -15.20
C GLU A 285 7.89 15.93 -16.19
N SER A 286 7.31 14.83 -15.71
CA SER A 286 6.50 13.93 -16.55
C SER A 286 5.28 14.63 -17.16
N VAL A 287 4.60 15.49 -16.39
CA VAL A 287 3.48 16.33 -16.88
C VAL A 287 3.94 17.29 -17.98
N ASP A 288 5.12 17.91 -17.83
CA ASP A 288 5.69 18.80 -18.84
C ASP A 288 6.10 18.06 -20.12
N GLY A 289 6.68 16.87 -19.97
CA GLY A 289 7.01 15.97 -21.06
C GLY A 289 5.77 15.56 -21.87
N GLU A 290 4.73 15.06 -21.20
CA GLU A 290 3.47 14.66 -21.85
C GLU A 290 2.75 15.85 -22.50
N THR A 291 2.78 17.02 -21.87
CA THR A 291 2.22 18.24 -22.46
C THR A 291 2.94 18.62 -23.75
N SER A 292 4.27 18.54 -23.77
CA SER A 292 5.07 18.85 -24.96
C SER A 292 4.81 17.82 -26.08
N GLN A 293 4.71 16.54 -25.75
CA GLN A 293 4.37 15.47 -26.69
C GLN A 293 2.97 15.64 -27.28
N ALA A 294 1.97 15.95 -26.45
CA ALA A 294 0.61 16.19 -26.91
C ALA A 294 0.52 17.38 -27.88
N LYS A 295 1.26 18.47 -27.61
CA LYS A 295 1.34 19.63 -28.51
C LYS A 295 1.91 19.23 -29.87
N LEU A 296 3.03 18.50 -29.88
CA LEU A 296 3.65 18.00 -31.12
C LEU A 296 2.71 17.09 -31.92
N GLN A 297 1.96 16.21 -31.25
CA GLN A 297 0.99 15.33 -31.92
C GLN A 297 -0.11 16.12 -32.62
N LEU A 298 -0.63 17.19 -32.00
CA LEU A 298 -1.64 18.03 -32.63
C LEU A 298 -1.07 18.80 -33.83
N VAL A 299 0.11 19.41 -33.68
CA VAL A 299 0.77 20.13 -34.79
C VAL A 299 1.03 19.18 -35.96
N ARG A 300 1.56 17.98 -35.69
CA ARG A 300 1.77 16.94 -36.71
C ARG A 300 0.48 16.58 -37.42
N LYS A 301 -0.61 16.37 -36.66
CA LYS A 301 -1.92 16.05 -37.23
C LYS A 301 -2.45 17.18 -38.13
N LEU A 302 -2.28 18.44 -37.73
CA LEU A 302 -2.69 19.60 -38.54
C LEU A 302 -1.89 19.75 -39.84
N LEU A 303 -0.67 19.19 -39.88
CA LEU A 303 0.20 19.15 -41.06
C LEU A 303 0.10 17.83 -41.85
N ASP A 304 -0.88 16.96 -41.56
CA ASP A 304 -1.01 15.61 -42.14
C ASP A 304 0.26 14.74 -41.99
N LEU A 305 0.91 14.84 -40.83
CA LEU A 305 2.06 14.01 -40.44
C LEU A 305 1.63 12.96 -39.42
N HIS A 306 2.30 11.81 -39.45
CA HIS A 306 2.08 10.75 -38.47
C HIS A 306 2.40 11.26 -37.04
N PRO A 307 1.51 11.06 -36.04
CA PRO A 307 1.64 11.70 -34.73
C PRO A 307 2.95 11.39 -33.99
N TYR A 308 3.53 10.22 -34.22
CA TYR A 308 4.72 9.75 -33.50
C TYR A 308 6.01 9.83 -34.33
N SER A 309 5.95 9.39 -35.60
CA SER A 309 7.13 9.33 -36.48
C SER A 309 7.38 10.63 -37.24
N GLY A 310 6.39 11.53 -37.33
CA GLY A 310 6.50 12.77 -38.11
C GLY A 310 6.58 12.55 -39.62
N THR A 311 6.40 11.32 -40.10
CA THR A 311 6.41 11.00 -41.53
C THR A 311 5.10 11.49 -42.19
N PRO A 312 5.15 12.00 -43.43
CA PRO A 312 3.94 12.41 -44.15
C PRO A 312 2.92 11.28 -44.26
N LEU A 313 1.64 11.59 -44.02
CA LEU A 313 0.54 10.65 -44.24
C LEU A 313 0.25 10.53 -45.75
N PRO A 314 -0.16 9.34 -46.24
CA PRO A 314 -0.49 9.14 -47.65
C PRO A 314 -1.64 10.02 -48.15
N GLU A 315 -2.56 10.38 -47.24
CA GLU A 315 -3.71 11.22 -47.53
C GLU A 315 -3.61 12.56 -46.78
N THR A 316 -3.74 13.66 -47.50
CA THR A 316 -3.79 15.03 -46.94
C THR A 316 -5.18 15.39 -46.43
N VAL A 317 -5.73 14.59 -45.51
CA VAL A 317 -7.13 14.71 -45.07
C VAL A 317 -7.35 16.02 -44.31
N MET A 318 -6.48 16.36 -43.38
CA MET A 318 -6.65 17.53 -42.50
C MET A 318 -6.41 18.83 -43.26
N THR A 319 -5.34 18.90 -44.06
CA THR A 319 -5.03 20.07 -44.90
C THR A 319 -6.17 20.34 -45.89
N LYS A 320 -6.74 19.29 -46.52
CA LYS A 320 -7.91 19.43 -47.39
C LYS A 320 -9.12 19.98 -46.66
N LYS A 321 -9.41 19.52 -45.44
CA LYS A 321 -10.50 20.04 -44.60
C LYS A 321 -10.30 21.53 -44.28
N ILE A 322 -9.09 21.91 -43.88
CA ILE A 322 -8.74 23.30 -43.54
C ILE A 322 -8.85 24.21 -44.76
N ASP A 323 -8.35 23.79 -45.92
CA ASP A 323 -8.41 24.56 -47.16
C ASP A 323 -9.85 24.71 -47.68
N ALA A 324 -10.67 23.66 -47.57
CA ALA A 324 -12.09 23.71 -47.91
C ALA A 324 -12.82 24.70 -47.01
N TYR A 325 -12.56 24.64 -45.69
CA TYR A 325 -13.13 25.59 -44.73
C TYR A 325 -12.67 27.03 -45.02
N ALA A 326 -11.39 27.27 -45.29
CA ALA A 326 -10.87 28.59 -45.63
C ALA A 326 -11.53 29.20 -46.88
N LYS A 327 -11.84 28.39 -47.90
CA LYS A 327 -12.58 28.82 -49.09
C LYS A 327 -14.02 29.22 -48.75
N LEU A 328 -14.70 28.44 -47.91
CA LEU A 328 -16.06 28.75 -47.46
C LEU A 328 -16.11 30.06 -46.65
N VAL A 329 -15.12 30.29 -45.78
CA VAL A 329 -15.00 31.55 -45.03
C VAL A 329 -14.76 32.73 -45.98
N ALA A 330 -13.88 32.59 -46.97
CA ALA A 330 -13.60 33.63 -47.96
C ALA A 330 -14.81 33.96 -48.85
N ALA A 331 -15.74 33.02 -49.06
CA ALA A 331 -16.99 33.25 -49.79
C ALA A 331 -17.98 34.17 -49.04
N ASN A 332 -17.69 34.52 -47.78
CA ASN A 332 -18.41 35.50 -46.96
C ASN A 332 -19.93 35.23 -46.80
N GLN A 333 -20.30 33.95 -46.63
CA GLN A 333 -21.67 33.50 -46.39
C GLN A 333 -21.79 32.87 -44.98
N PRO A 334 -22.03 33.68 -43.93
CA PRO A 334 -21.89 33.24 -42.53
C PRO A 334 -22.93 32.22 -42.05
N ALA A 335 -24.01 32.00 -42.80
CA ALA A 335 -25.10 31.07 -42.47
C ALA A 335 -25.21 29.87 -43.44
N ALA A 336 -24.21 29.63 -44.28
CA ALA A 336 -24.21 28.47 -45.16
C ALA A 336 -24.11 27.17 -44.32
N PRO A 337 -25.00 26.18 -44.54
CA PRO A 337 -24.99 24.94 -43.76
C PRO A 337 -23.68 24.16 -43.89
N GLU A 338 -23.01 24.29 -45.05
CA GLU A 338 -21.68 23.72 -45.30
C GLU A 338 -20.59 24.35 -44.43
N LEU A 339 -20.63 25.67 -44.23
CA LEU A 339 -19.68 26.38 -43.36
C LEU A 339 -19.85 25.97 -41.90
N THR A 340 -21.10 25.89 -41.43
CA THR A 340 -21.40 25.45 -40.05
C THR A 340 -20.91 24.03 -39.81
N LYS A 341 -21.14 23.12 -40.76
CA LYS A 341 -20.67 21.73 -40.68
C LYS A 341 -19.14 21.63 -40.69
N ALA A 342 -18.47 22.34 -41.60
CA ALA A 342 -17.00 22.35 -41.66
C ALA A 342 -16.38 22.94 -40.38
N ARG A 343 -17.00 23.99 -39.81
CA ARG A 343 -16.58 24.56 -38.52
C ARG A 343 -16.71 23.54 -37.39
N SER A 344 -17.86 22.87 -37.28
CA SER A 344 -18.08 21.87 -36.21
C SER A 344 -17.11 20.70 -36.32
N GLU A 345 -16.85 20.19 -37.53
CA GLU A 345 -15.89 19.11 -37.73
C GLU A 345 -14.48 19.48 -37.27
N LEU A 346 -14.01 20.71 -37.55
CA LEU A 346 -12.69 21.16 -37.09
C LEU A 346 -12.65 21.39 -35.57
N LEU A 347 -13.71 21.94 -34.99
CA LEU A 347 -13.84 22.09 -33.54
C LEU A 347 -13.82 20.73 -32.83
N ASP A 348 -14.56 19.75 -33.34
CA ASP A 348 -14.60 18.38 -32.80
C ASP A 348 -13.21 17.73 -32.81
N GLU A 349 -12.40 17.97 -33.84
CA GLU A 349 -11.02 17.46 -33.92
C GLU A 349 -10.11 18.10 -32.86
N LEU A 350 -10.25 19.41 -32.60
CA LEU A 350 -9.50 20.14 -31.58
C LEU A 350 -9.95 19.76 -30.16
N ASP A 351 -11.26 19.62 -29.93
CA ASP A 351 -11.82 19.19 -28.65
C ASP A 351 -11.47 17.73 -28.36
N SER A 352 -11.49 16.85 -29.36
CA SER A 352 -11.00 15.47 -29.26
C SER A 352 -9.52 15.41 -28.88
N ALA A 353 -8.69 16.30 -29.45
CA ALA A 353 -7.28 16.41 -29.07
C ALA A 353 -7.12 16.90 -27.63
N SER A 354 -7.89 17.90 -27.21
CA SER A 354 -7.89 18.42 -25.84
C SER A 354 -8.35 17.38 -24.82
N LYS A 355 -9.38 16.59 -25.14
CA LYS A 355 -9.83 15.46 -24.31
C LYS A 355 -8.74 14.40 -24.16
N LYS A 356 -8.09 14.01 -25.27
CA LYS A 356 -6.95 13.07 -25.22
C LYS A 356 -5.79 13.62 -24.39
N TYR A 357 -5.53 14.92 -24.44
CA TYR A 357 -4.53 15.56 -23.61
C TYR A 357 -4.87 15.46 -22.11
N VAL A 358 -6.12 15.76 -21.73
CA VAL A 358 -6.62 15.58 -20.36
C VAL A 358 -6.46 14.13 -19.91
N ASP A 359 -6.92 13.17 -20.71
CA ASP A 359 -6.84 11.73 -20.40
C ASP A 359 -5.38 11.26 -20.21
N ARG A 360 -4.44 11.78 -21.01
CA ARG A 360 -3.00 11.49 -20.86
C ARG A 360 -2.49 11.96 -19.51
N LEU A 361 -2.78 13.20 -19.12
CA LEU A 361 -2.33 13.71 -17.82
C LEU A 361 -2.97 12.94 -16.66
N GLU A 362 -4.28 12.66 -16.74
CA GLU A 362 -4.97 11.87 -15.72
C GLU A 362 -4.41 10.44 -15.59
N SER A 363 -3.96 9.84 -16.70
CA SER A 363 -3.36 8.49 -16.69
C SER A 363 -2.06 8.40 -15.89
N LEU A 364 -1.40 9.54 -15.66
CA LEU A 364 -0.20 9.60 -14.82
C LEU A 364 -0.57 9.44 -13.33
N LEU A 365 -1.78 9.82 -12.92
CA LEU A 365 -2.16 9.85 -11.50
C LEU A 365 -2.17 8.43 -10.88
N LYS A 366 -1.49 8.32 -9.74
CA LYS A 366 -1.52 7.14 -8.86
C LYS A 366 -2.51 7.40 -7.72
N PRO A 367 -3.01 6.36 -7.03
CA PRO A 367 -3.89 6.54 -5.87
C PRO A 367 -3.33 7.49 -4.81
N SER A 368 -2.01 7.55 -4.65
CA SER A 368 -1.33 8.48 -3.73
C SER A 368 -1.54 9.96 -4.04
N HIS A 369 -1.88 10.32 -5.28
CA HIS A 369 -2.09 11.72 -5.70
C HIS A 369 -3.53 12.18 -5.51
N THR A 370 -4.47 11.25 -5.33
CA THR A 370 -5.91 11.50 -5.26
C THR A 370 -6.53 11.09 -3.93
N GLU A 371 -5.81 10.33 -3.11
CA GLU A 371 -6.22 9.96 -1.76
C GLU A 371 -5.57 10.84 -0.70
N ALA A 372 -6.34 11.15 0.34
CA ALA A 372 -5.82 11.81 1.52
C ALA A 372 -5.04 10.82 2.38
N GLN A 373 -3.90 11.25 2.91
CA GLN A 373 -3.22 10.47 3.94
C GLN A 373 -3.84 10.79 5.30
N VAL A 374 -4.68 9.88 5.78
CA VAL A 374 -5.14 9.95 7.17
C VAL A 374 -3.99 9.54 8.06
N LYS A 375 -3.60 10.42 8.98
CA LYS A 375 -2.70 10.03 10.08
C LYS A 375 -3.33 8.82 10.76
N ALA A 376 -2.60 7.72 10.83
CA ALA A 376 -3.06 6.52 11.53
C ALA A 376 -3.59 6.93 12.91
N ALA A 377 -4.76 6.40 13.29
CA ALA A 377 -5.36 6.66 14.58
C ALA A 377 -4.30 6.49 15.69
N GLU A 378 -4.35 7.34 16.71
CA GLU A 378 -3.39 7.33 17.82
C GLU A 378 -3.31 5.90 18.38
N LYS A 379 -2.15 5.27 18.17
CA LYS A 379 -1.96 3.87 18.53
C LYS A 379 -2.02 3.77 20.05
N SER A 380 -2.55 2.67 20.58
CA SER A 380 -2.45 2.42 22.03
C SER A 380 -0.98 2.48 22.46
N SER A 381 -0.68 3.04 23.64
CA SER A 381 0.69 3.16 24.14
C SER A 381 1.41 1.80 24.20
N PHE A 382 0.65 0.71 24.38
CA PHE A 382 1.14 -0.65 24.32
C PHE A 382 1.64 -1.05 22.92
N LEU A 383 0.88 -0.74 21.86
CA LEU A 383 1.26 -1.00 20.47
C LEU A 383 2.49 -0.19 20.08
N GLU A 384 2.55 1.09 20.46
CA GLU A 384 3.70 1.95 20.13
C GLU A 384 4.99 1.45 20.75
N TRP A 385 4.93 1.07 22.03
CA TRP A 385 6.07 0.51 22.76
C TRP A 385 6.54 -0.81 22.13
N ASN A 386 5.61 -1.69 21.77
CA ASN A 386 5.96 -2.95 21.13
C ASN A 386 6.53 -2.74 19.71
N ASP A 387 5.93 -1.86 18.90
CA ASP A 387 6.43 -1.51 17.57
C ASP A 387 7.84 -0.93 17.66
N TRP A 388 8.11 -0.07 18.65
CA TRP A 388 9.44 0.45 18.94
C TRP A 388 10.43 -0.66 19.33
N LEU A 389 10.04 -1.55 20.25
CA LEU A 389 10.87 -2.67 20.66
C LEU A 389 11.21 -3.61 19.52
N VAL A 390 10.25 -4.05 18.71
CA VAL A 390 10.49 -4.98 17.60
C VAL A 390 11.47 -4.36 16.59
N ARG A 391 11.30 -3.08 16.26
CA ARG A 391 12.20 -2.36 15.35
C ARG A 391 13.65 -2.35 15.84
N TRP A 392 13.85 -1.93 17.09
CA TRP A 392 15.20 -1.73 17.63
C TRP A 392 15.85 -3.02 18.09
N SER A 393 15.11 -3.95 18.68
CA SER A 393 15.64 -5.24 19.12
C SER A 393 16.20 -6.05 17.95
N LEU A 394 15.46 -6.19 16.85
CA LEU A 394 15.92 -6.88 15.64
C LEU A 394 17.16 -6.22 15.04
N THR A 395 17.14 -4.89 14.94
CA THR A 395 18.26 -4.12 14.37
C THR A 395 19.53 -4.26 15.21
N ILE A 396 19.42 -4.03 16.53
CA ILE A 396 20.58 -4.05 17.43
C ILE A 396 21.13 -5.47 17.57
N MET A 397 20.28 -6.47 17.84
CA MET A 397 20.75 -7.85 18.01
C MET A 397 21.29 -8.44 16.71
N GLY A 398 20.68 -8.12 15.56
CA GLY A 398 21.20 -8.50 14.24
C GLY A 398 22.57 -7.88 13.95
N ALA A 399 22.74 -6.59 14.23
CA ALA A 399 24.03 -5.90 14.09
C ALA A 399 25.10 -6.51 15.01
N CYS A 400 24.75 -6.80 16.26
CA CYS A 400 25.64 -7.46 17.22
C CYS A 400 26.07 -8.86 16.73
N LEU A 401 25.16 -9.64 16.13
CA LEU A 401 25.50 -10.94 15.54
C LEU A 401 26.43 -10.80 14.32
N LEU A 402 26.25 -9.79 13.48
CA LEU A 402 27.12 -9.51 12.33
C LEU A 402 28.53 -9.11 12.77
N ILE A 403 28.63 -8.10 13.63
CA ILE A 403 29.89 -7.57 14.13
C ILE A 403 30.58 -8.59 15.06
N GLY A 404 29.81 -9.49 15.67
CA GLY A 404 30.29 -10.46 16.64
C GLY A 404 30.57 -9.83 18.00
N PHE A 405 29.68 -8.93 18.41
CA PHE A 405 29.69 -8.26 19.71
C PHE A 405 28.59 -8.85 20.60
N MET A 406 28.94 -9.26 21.82
CA MET A 406 28.08 -9.97 22.77
C MET A 406 27.30 -11.10 22.09
N THR A 407 27.99 -11.91 21.28
CA THR A 407 27.37 -12.85 20.32
C THR A 407 26.41 -13.82 20.99
N ARG A 408 26.74 -14.32 22.19
CA ARG A 408 25.88 -15.25 22.94
C ARG A 408 24.60 -14.60 23.44
N ILE A 409 24.70 -13.39 23.99
CA ILE A 409 23.54 -12.66 24.51
C ILE A 409 22.62 -12.28 23.35
N SER A 410 23.21 -11.80 22.24
CA SER A 410 22.46 -11.47 21.02
C SER A 410 21.78 -12.71 20.43
N ALA A 411 22.45 -13.87 20.42
CA ALA A 411 21.85 -15.12 19.95
C ALA A 411 20.69 -15.59 20.83
N ILE A 412 20.83 -15.51 22.16
CA ILE A 412 19.75 -15.82 23.11
C ILE A 412 18.59 -14.84 22.98
N GLY A 413 18.87 -13.54 22.81
CA GLY A 413 17.85 -12.51 22.61
C GLY A 413 17.04 -12.73 21.33
N CYS A 414 17.71 -12.99 20.20
CA CYS A 414 17.04 -13.34 18.95
C CYS A 414 16.24 -14.64 19.07
N ALA A 415 16.80 -15.67 19.72
CA ALA A 415 16.09 -16.93 19.96
C ALA A 415 14.85 -16.73 20.84
N GLY A 416 14.96 -15.91 21.89
CA GLY A 416 13.85 -15.55 22.78
C GLY A 416 12.76 -14.75 22.06
N PHE A 417 13.13 -13.84 21.17
CA PHE A 417 12.17 -13.14 20.31
C PHE A 417 11.41 -14.10 19.40
N LEU A 418 12.10 -15.01 18.71
CA LEU A 418 11.45 -16.01 17.85
C LEU A 418 10.59 -16.99 18.66
N PHE A 419 11.01 -17.32 19.88
CA PHE A 419 10.21 -18.13 20.79
C PHE A 419 8.92 -17.41 21.18
N LEU A 420 8.99 -16.12 21.53
CA LEU A 420 7.81 -15.32 21.86
C LEU A 420 6.84 -15.22 20.68
N THR A 421 7.34 -14.98 19.46
CA THR A 421 6.50 -14.92 18.27
C THR A 421 5.89 -16.28 17.94
N TYR A 422 6.64 -17.37 18.16
CA TYR A 422 6.10 -18.73 18.06
C TYR A 422 5.02 -19.00 19.11
N LEU A 423 5.15 -18.51 20.35
CA LEU A 423 4.09 -18.63 21.36
C LEU A 423 2.85 -17.78 21.04
N ALA A 424 3.01 -16.67 20.32
CA ALA A 424 1.88 -15.85 19.90
C ALA A 424 1.09 -16.53 18.77
N VAL A 425 1.79 -17.08 17.77
CA VAL A 425 1.19 -17.77 16.61
C VAL A 425 1.97 -19.06 16.31
N PRO A 426 1.69 -20.15 17.04
CA PRO A 426 2.44 -21.39 16.87
C PRO A 426 1.98 -22.11 15.59
N ALA A 427 2.92 -22.73 14.88
CA ALA A 427 2.66 -23.52 13.67
C ALA A 427 2.08 -24.89 14.03
N LEU A 428 0.93 -24.89 14.69
CA LEU A 428 0.23 -26.11 15.09
C LEU A 428 -0.70 -26.55 13.95
N PRO A 429 -0.83 -27.86 13.68
CA PRO A 429 -1.70 -28.40 12.61
C PRO A 429 -3.17 -27.97 12.69
N TRP A 430 -3.55 -27.40 13.81
CA TRP A 430 -4.91 -27.14 14.25
C TRP A 430 -5.16 -25.63 14.46
N LEU A 431 -4.24 -24.77 14.00
CA LEU A 431 -4.45 -23.33 13.92
C LEU A 431 -4.43 -22.89 12.45
N PRO A 432 -5.20 -21.87 12.06
CA PRO A 432 -5.14 -21.34 10.70
C PRO A 432 -3.74 -20.77 10.43
N SER A 433 -3.26 -20.95 9.19
CA SER A 433 -1.97 -20.38 8.78
C SER A 433 -2.03 -18.85 8.85
N PRO A 434 -1.05 -18.18 9.50
CA PRO A 434 -1.04 -16.73 9.56
C PRO A 434 -0.94 -16.11 8.15
N PRO A 435 -1.50 -14.90 7.94
CA PRO A 435 -1.40 -14.17 6.68
C PRO A 435 0.08 -14.05 6.27
N ASN A 436 0.38 -14.33 4.98
CA ASN A 436 1.73 -14.35 4.41
C ASN A 436 2.66 -15.50 4.84
N SER A 437 2.10 -16.64 5.30
CA SER A 437 2.91 -17.85 5.52
C SER A 437 3.50 -18.40 4.22
N GLU A 438 4.82 -18.61 4.19
CA GLU A 438 5.56 -19.19 3.06
C GLU A 438 5.37 -20.71 2.89
N GLY A 439 4.29 -21.32 3.41
CA GLY A 439 4.02 -22.76 3.30
C GLY A 439 3.08 -23.35 4.37
N ASN A 440 2.79 -24.65 4.25
CA ASN A 440 2.03 -25.43 5.24
C ASN A 440 3.01 -26.15 6.20
N TYR A 441 3.30 -25.53 7.34
CA TYR A 441 4.24 -26.03 8.35
C TYR A 441 3.48 -26.79 9.44
N VAL A 442 3.67 -28.11 9.52
CA VAL A 442 2.92 -28.96 10.46
C VAL A 442 3.40 -28.78 11.90
N PHE A 443 4.67 -28.40 12.13
CA PHE A 443 5.23 -28.14 13.47
C PHE A 443 6.44 -27.21 13.48
N VAL A 444 7.25 -27.25 12.41
CA VAL A 444 8.51 -26.52 12.30
C VAL A 444 8.37 -25.47 11.20
N ASN A 445 8.21 -24.20 11.60
CA ASN A 445 8.28 -23.07 10.68
C ASN A 445 9.71 -22.51 10.62
N LYS A 446 9.93 -21.54 9.73
CA LYS A 446 11.22 -20.83 9.60
C LYS A 446 11.73 -20.30 10.95
N ASN A 447 10.84 -19.74 11.77
CA ASN A 447 11.20 -19.21 13.10
C ASN A 447 11.79 -20.29 14.01
N VAL A 448 11.24 -21.51 14.02
CA VAL A 448 11.80 -22.61 14.83
C VAL A 448 13.18 -23.02 14.32
N VAL A 449 13.38 -23.13 13.00
CA VAL A 449 14.68 -23.49 12.41
C VAL A 449 15.74 -22.43 12.76
N GLU A 450 15.41 -21.16 12.62
CA GLU A 450 16.30 -20.04 12.95
C GLU A 450 16.60 -19.98 14.46
N MET A 451 15.59 -20.24 15.31
CA MET A 451 15.78 -20.32 16.76
C MET A 451 16.73 -21.45 17.16
N LEU A 452 16.59 -22.64 16.58
CA LEU A 452 17.51 -23.76 16.82
C LEU A 452 18.95 -23.41 16.39
N ALA A 453 19.11 -22.77 15.23
CA ALA A 453 20.41 -22.33 14.75
C ALA A 453 21.04 -21.26 15.66
N LEU A 454 20.24 -20.34 16.20
CA LEU A 454 20.69 -19.35 17.19
C LEU A 454 21.08 -20.01 18.52
N MET A 455 20.37 -21.04 18.97
CA MET A 455 20.78 -21.80 20.15
C MET A 455 22.12 -22.51 19.93
N VAL A 456 22.36 -23.07 18.75
CA VAL A 456 23.69 -23.63 18.40
C VAL A 456 24.76 -22.53 18.48
N ILE A 457 24.51 -21.36 17.89
CA ILE A 457 25.43 -20.21 17.97
C ILE A 457 25.65 -19.77 19.43
N ALA A 458 24.63 -19.80 20.29
CA ALA A 458 24.75 -19.42 21.70
C ALA A 458 25.68 -20.34 22.50
N THR A 459 25.75 -21.63 22.13
CA THR A 459 26.65 -22.60 22.79
C THR A 459 28.11 -22.49 22.34
N VAL A 460 28.38 -21.87 21.20
CA VAL A 460 29.71 -21.80 20.59
C VAL A 460 30.27 -20.38 20.66
N PRO A 461 31.56 -20.18 21.01
CA PRO A 461 32.16 -18.84 21.04
C PRO A 461 32.50 -18.32 19.62
N SER A 462 31.56 -18.30 18.69
CA SER A 462 31.81 -17.90 17.28
C SER A 462 32.32 -16.45 17.16
N GLY A 463 31.88 -15.56 18.05
CA GLY A 463 32.37 -14.17 18.12
C GLY A 463 33.86 -14.04 18.47
N ARG A 464 34.47 -15.05 19.10
CA ARG A 464 35.92 -15.04 19.40
C ARG A 464 36.78 -15.47 18.21
N TRP A 465 36.20 -16.16 17.22
CA TRP A 465 36.93 -16.60 16.04
C TRP A 465 36.97 -15.51 14.97
N PHE A 466 35.85 -14.83 14.76
CA PHE A 466 35.71 -13.78 13.75
C PHE A 466 34.68 -12.74 14.23
N GLY A 467 35.05 -11.90 15.18
CA GLY A 467 34.17 -10.89 15.77
C GLY A 467 34.84 -10.02 16.82
N LEU A 468 34.14 -8.95 17.22
CA LEU A 468 34.61 -7.98 18.20
C LEU A 468 34.78 -8.58 19.61
N ASP A 469 34.07 -9.66 19.92
CA ASP A 469 34.18 -10.39 21.20
C ASP A 469 35.61 -10.90 21.47
N GLY A 470 36.37 -11.27 20.43
CA GLY A 470 37.78 -11.63 20.58
C GLY A 470 38.62 -10.43 21.04
N LEU A 471 38.47 -9.29 20.36
CA LEU A 471 39.19 -8.06 20.64
C LEU A 471 38.87 -7.49 22.03
N VAL A 472 37.60 -7.55 22.45
CA VAL A 472 37.16 -7.08 23.78
C VAL A 472 37.76 -7.94 24.89
N VAL A 473 37.78 -9.27 24.73
CA VAL A 473 38.37 -10.18 25.72
C VAL A 473 39.89 -10.00 25.82
N ASP A 474 40.57 -9.81 24.68
CA ASP A 474 42.01 -9.60 24.67
C ASP A 474 42.39 -8.22 25.25
N CYS A 475 41.59 -7.20 24.97
CA CYS A 475 41.73 -5.88 25.58
C CYS A 475 41.52 -5.92 27.10
N LEU A 476 40.44 -6.52 27.60
CA LEU A 476 40.13 -6.65 29.03
C LEU A 476 41.20 -7.46 29.78
N ARG A 477 41.76 -8.51 29.15
CA ARG A 477 42.90 -9.26 29.70
C ARG A 477 44.16 -8.39 29.80
N SER A 478 44.40 -7.53 28.83
CA SER A 478 45.54 -6.59 28.86
C SER A 478 45.37 -5.47 29.89
N THR A 479 44.13 -5.06 30.23
CA THR A 479 43.88 -3.96 31.17
C THR A 479 43.74 -4.42 32.63
N PHE A 480 43.15 -5.60 32.87
CA PHE A 480 42.90 -6.13 34.22
C PHE A 480 43.78 -7.34 34.60
N GLY A 481 44.50 -7.93 33.64
CA GLY A 481 45.49 -8.99 33.90
C GLY A 481 46.80 -8.42 34.43
N GLY A 482 46.80 -7.97 35.67
CA GLY A 482 48.01 -7.55 36.38
C GLY A 482 49.07 -8.65 36.42
N LYS A 483 50.33 -8.26 36.19
CA LYS A 483 51.52 -9.09 36.41
C LYS A 483 51.59 -9.62 37.85
N SER A 484 51.84 -10.92 38.01
CA SER A 484 52.52 -11.52 39.16
C SER A 484 53.22 -12.79 38.66
N LYS A 485 54.54 -12.78 38.36
CA LYS A 485 55.70 -13.02 39.27
C LYS A 485 55.71 -14.45 39.83
N ASP A 486 56.80 -15.22 39.87
CA ASP A 486 58.22 -15.06 39.56
C ASP A 486 58.90 -16.46 39.51
N ALA A 487 60.09 -16.50 38.91
CA ALA A 487 61.23 -17.39 39.18
C ALA A 487 61.05 -18.64 40.08
N ALA A 488 61.32 -19.81 39.51
CA ALA A 488 61.91 -20.94 40.24
C ALA A 488 63.23 -21.34 39.55
N ALA A 489 64.32 -21.13 40.27
CA ALA A 489 65.69 -21.40 39.89
C ALA A 489 65.90 -22.90 39.54
N THR A 490 66.67 -23.17 38.49
CA THR A 490 67.32 -24.47 38.31
C THR A 490 68.81 -24.28 38.62
N PRO A 491 69.38 -24.95 39.64
CA PRO A 491 70.79 -24.85 39.94
C PRO A 491 71.61 -25.65 38.91
N ALA A 492 72.75 -25.10 38.52
CA ALA A 492 73.71 -25.70 37.62
C ALA A 492 74.31 -27.00 38.20
N VAL A 493 74.14 -28.11 37.49
CA VAL A 493 74.85 -29.38 37.77
C VAL A 493 76.27 -29.27 37.23
N LYS A 494 77.27 -29.26 38.12
CA LYS A 494 78.68 -29.44 37.80
C LYS A 494 78.92 -30.87 37.31
N ALA A 495 79.53 -31.02 36.14
CA ALA A 495 80.03 -32.28 35.63
C ALA A 495 81.26 -32.78 36.44
N PRO A 496 81.44 -34.10 36.64
CA PRO A 496 82.61 -34.65 37.31
C PRO A 496 83.84 -34.66 36.39
N LYS A 497 85.00 -34.26 36.93
CA LYS A 497 86.31 -34.46 36.31
C LYS A 497 86.59 -35.96 36.17
N LYS A 498 86.92 -36.41 34.96
CA LYS A 498 87.65 -37.65 34.72
C LYS A 498 89.13 -37.44 35.10
N ALA A 499 89.75 -38.55 35.49
CA ALA A 499 91.07 -38.74 36.09
C ALA A 499 92.22 -37.94 35.46
#